data_AF-A0A383AK80-F1
#
_entry.id   AF-A0A383AK80-F1
#
_cell.length_a   1.000
_cell.length_b   1.000
_cell.length_c   1.000
_cell.angle_alpha   90.00
_cell.angle_beta   90.00
_cell.angle_gamma   90.00
#
_symmetry.space_group_name_H-M   'P 1'
#
loop_
_entity.id
_entity.type
_entity.pdbx_description
1 polymer ?
#
loop_
_entity_poly.entity_id
_entity_poly.type
_entity_poly.pdbx_seq_one_letter_code
_entity_poly.pdbx_strand_id
1 'polypeptide(L)'
;MGGELIKSLKASGRKLSFIGIGGRYMLDQGLRTIFPMGDLSVVGLGEIFPHIPKLLKRFYQTVEKIKNILPDIIVTIDSPDFSFRLSKNLKKHDSTKNIPIIHYVAPTVWAWREERSKKIAKVVNHLMTLFPFEAKYFRRHGLKTTFVGHPIFDKRPDPKNVV
;
A
#
# COMPACT_ATOMS: atom_id res chain seq x y z
N MET A 1 -6.44 6.24 5.78
CA MET A 1 -5.86 4.88 5.92
C MET A 1 -4.38 4.93 6.25
N GLY A 2 -3.51 5.42 5.37
CA GLY A 2 -2.05 5.43 5.65
C GLY A 2 -1.61 6.26 6.86
N GLY A 3 -2.22 7.43 7.11
CA GLY A 3 -1.88 8.23 8.29
C GLY A 3 -2.27 7.56 9.62
N GLU A 4 -3.46 6.93 9.68
CA GLU A 4 -3.88 6.15 10.85
C GLU A 4 -2.94 4.97 11.12
N LEU A 5 -2.48 4.30 10.06
CA LEU A 5 -1.48 3.23 10.18
C LEU A 5 -0.18 3.75 10.84
N ILE A 6 0.37 4.87 10.35
CA ILE A 6 1.59 5.45 10.93
C ILE A 6 1.36 5.86 12.39
N LYS A 7 0.22 6.50 12.68
CA LYS A 7 -0.16 6.91 14.03
C LYS A 7 -0.21 5.71 14.99
N SER A 8 -0.89 4.63 14.60
CA SER A 8 -0.99 3.41 15.40
C SER A 8 0.37 2.73 15.58
N LEU A 9 1.22 2.72 14.55
CA LEU A 9 2.56 2.14 14.65
C LEU A 9 3.44 2.93 15.62
N LYS A 10 3.36 4.26 15.62
CA LYS A 10 4.07 5.11 16.59
C LYS A 10 3.58 4.88 18.02
N ALA A 11 2.29 4.67 18.21
CA ALA A 11 1.71 4.36 19.53
C ALA A 11 2.21 3.04 20.13
N SER A 12 2.83 2.15 19.34
CA SER A 12 3.45 0.92 19.84
C SER A 12 4.71 1.13 20.69
N GLY A 13 5.22 2.37 20.79
CA GLY A 13 6.44 2.69 21.53
C GLY A 13 7.74 2.32 20.81
N ARG A 14 7.66 1.74 19.60
CA ARG A 14 8.83 1.39 18.80
C ARG A 14 9.43 2.63 18.11
N LYS A 15 10.76 2.67 18.03
CA LYS A 15 11.48 3.67 17.24
C LYS A 15 11.37 3.33 15.75
N LEU A 16 10.49 4.03 15.05
CA LEU A 16 10.19 3.79 13.63
C LEU A 16 10.51 5.04 12.79
N SER A 17 11.01 4.81 11.58
CA SER A 17 11.18 5.86 10.57
C SER A 17 10.33 5.54 9.36
N PHE A 18 9.65 6.54 8.81
CA PHE A 18 8.75 6.37 7.68
C PHE A 18 9.26 7.17 6.49
N ILE A 19 9.51 6.49 5.37
CA ILE A 19 9.91 7.11 4.11
C ILE A 19 9.04 6.52 3.01
N GLY A 20 8.47 7.36 2.14
CA GLY A 20 7.58 6.86 1.10
C GLY A 20 6.79 7.94 0.39
N ILE A 21 5.64 7.55 -0.13
CA ILE A 21 4.72 8.44 -0.84
C ILE A 21 3.40 8.41 -0.09
N GLY A 22 2.88 9.57 0.26
CA GLY A 22 1.67 9.67 1.06
C GLY A 22 1.11 11.07 1.10
N GLY A 23 -0.17 11.16 1.46
CA GLY A 23 -0.91 12.42 1.52
C GLY A 23 -0.57 13.22 2.78
N ARG A 24 -1.19 14.40 2.92
CA ARG A 24 -0.90 15.36 3.99
C ARG A 24 -0.90 14.72 5.38
N TYR A 25 -1.93 13.93 5.70
CA TYR A 25 -2.02 13.29 7.00
C TYR A 25 -0.87 12.30 7.30
N MET A 26 -0.27 11.64 6.31
CA MET A 26 0.92 10.80 6.53
C MET A 26 2.15 11.66 6.81
N LEU A 27 2.29 12.79 6.13
CA LEU A 27 3.37 13.76 6.37
C LEU A 27 3.29 14.31 7.79
N ASP A 28 2.09 14.69 8.24
CA ASP A 28 1.85 15.19 9.60
C ASP A 28 2.18 14.14 10.68
N GLN A 29 2.12 12.84 10.34
CA GLN A 29 2.54 11.76 11.24
C GLN A 29 4.06 11.46 11.20
N GLY A 30 4.82 12.13 10.34
CA GLY A 30 6.28 12.00 10.23
C GLY A 30 6.77 11.21 9.02
N LEU A 31 5.92 10.99 8.00
CA LEU A 31 6.38 10.42 6.72
C LEU A 31 7.32 11.40 6.01
N ARG A 32 8.55 10.96 5.73
CA ARG A 32 9.46 11.66 4.82
C ARG A 32 9.11 11.31 3.38
N THR A 33 8.71 12.31 2.60
CA THR A 33 8.26 12.08 1.24
C THR A 33 9.40 11.86 0.24
N ILE A 34 9.21 10.96 -0.72
CA ILE A 34 10.13 10.77 -1.87
C ILE A 34 9.82 11.82 -2.96
N PHE A 35 8.54 12.08 -3.20
CA PHE A 35 8.01 13.11 -4.09
C PHE A 35 6.54 13.41 -3.74
N PRO A 36 5.98 14.56 -4.15
CA PRO A 36 4.59 14.90 -3.85
C PRO A 36 3.59 13.83 -4.35
N MET A 37 2.64 13.42 -3.49
CA MET A 37 1.64 12.39 -3.85
C MET A 37 0.75 12.80 -5.04
N GLY A 38 0.56 14.11 -5.24
CA GLY A 38 -0.15 14.64 -6.41
C GLY A 38 0.46 14.18 -7.75
N ASP A 39 1.73 13.78 -7.78
CA ASP A 39 2.36 13.25 -8.98
C ASP A 39 1.91 11.84 -9.37
N LEU A 40 1.27 11.10 -8.46
CA LEU A 40 0.63 9.81 -8.75
C LEU A 40 -0.89 9.92 -8.94
N SER A 41 -1.47 11.08 -8.61
CA SER A 41 -2.92 11.29 -8.68
C SER A 41 -3.29 11.71 -10.10
N VAL A 42 -3.74 10.76 -10.91
CA VAL A 42 -4.32 11.10 -12.23
C VAL A 42 -5.82 11.30 -12.03
N VAL A 43 -6.30 12.50 -12.30
CA VAL A 43 -7.73 12.83 -12.28
C VAL A 43 -8.31 12.51 -13.66
N GLY A 44 -9.30 11.62 -13.73
CA GLY A 44 -10.06 11.34 -14.96
C GLY A 44 -9.41 10.33 -15.93
N LEU A 45 -10.24 9.45 -16.49
CA LEU A 45 -9.82 8.40 -17.44
C LEU A 45 -9.40 8.95 -18.82
N GLY A 46 -9.73 10.20 -19.16
CA GLY A 46 -9.50 10.81 -20.47
C GLY A 46 -8.12 11.47 -20.67
N GLU A 47 -7.44 11.88 -19.60
CA GLU A 47 -6.19 12.68 -19.66
C GLU A 47 -4.94 11.91 -19.19
N ILE A 48 -5.01 10.57 -19.04
CA ILE A 48 -3.92 9.81 -18.45
C ILE A 48 -2.68 9.70 -19.33
N PHE A 49 -2.84 9.70 -20.66
CA PHE A 49 -1.75 9.50 -21.64
C PHE A 49 -0.57 10.48 -21.49
N PRO A 50 -0.77 11.82 -21.42
CA PRO A 50 0.33 12.76 -21.20
C PRO A 50 1.03 12.58 -19.84
N HIS A 51 0.37 11.95 -18.86
CA HIS A 51 0.93 11.73 -17.53
C HIS A 51 1.70 10.40 -17.39
N ILE A 52 1.61 9.48 -18.35
CA ILE A 52 2.32 8.18 -18.33
C ILE A 52 3.83 8.34 -18.15
N PRO A 53 4.55 9.22 -18.88
CA PRO A 53 6.00 9.37 -18.70
C PRO A 53 6.36 9.84 -17.30
N LYS A 54 5.57 10.76 -16.73
CA LYS A 54 5.75 11.25 -15.37
C LYS A 54 5.52 10.13 -14.35
N LEU A 55 4.45 9.36 -14.49
CA LEU A 55 4.15 8.21 -13.63
C LEU A 55 5.26 7.16 -13.69
N LEU A 56 5.78 6.86 -14.88
CA LEU A 56 6.88 5.92 -15.06
C LEU A 56 8.18 6.43 -14.42
N LYS A 57 8.49 7.72 -14.56
CA LYS A 57 9.62 8.35 -13.88
C LYS A 57 9.47 8.24 -12.36
N ARG A 58 8.29 8.54 -11.80
CA ARG A 58 8.01 8.39 -10.36
C ARG A 58 8.10 6.94 -9.89
N PHE A 59 7.66 5.99 -10.72
CA PHE A 59 7.82 4.57 -10.44
C PHE A 59 9.30 4.18 -10.28
N TYR A 60 10.16 4.52 -11.25
CA TYR A 60 11.58 4.17 -11.16
C TYR A 60 12.30 4.94 -10.06
N GLN A 61 11.94 6.20 -9.80
CA GLN A 61 12.44 6.94 -8.63
C GLN A 61 12.10 6.24 -7.31
N THR A 62 10.91 5.65 -7.21
CA THR A 62 10.51 4.87 -6.03
C THR A 62 11.37 3.63 -5.88
N VAL A 63 11.59 2.89 -6.98
CA VAL A 63 12.45 1.69 -7.00
C VAL A 63 13.88 2.03 -6.55
N GLU A 64 14.50 3.05 -7.14
CA GLU A 64 15.87 3.44 -6.78
C GLU A 64 15.96 3.94 -5.34
N LYS A 65 14.95 4.67 -4.86
CA LYS A 65 14.93 5.12 -3.46
C LYS A 65 14.86 3.94 -2.48
N ILE A 66 14.08 2.91 -2.78
CA ILE A 66 14.00 1.69 -1.97
C ILE A 66 15.33 0.93 -2.00
N LYS A 67 15.96 0.79 -3.18
CA LYS A 67 17.27 0.14 -3.32
C LYS A 67 18.38 0.86 -2.54
N ASN A 68 18.29 2.18 -2.41
CA ASN A 68 19.26 2.97 -1.67
C ASN A 68 19.01 2.99 -0.15
N ILE A 69 17.75 2.94 0.28
CA ILE A 69 17.41 2.96 1.71
C ILE A 69 17.51 1.57 2.33
N LEU A 70 17.16 0.52 1.57
CA LEU A 70 17.04 -0.85 2.06
C LEU A 70 16.15 -0.95 3.32
N PRO A 71 14.85 -0.64 3.21
CA PRO A 71 13.95 -0.65 4.37
C PRO A 71 13.75 -2.06 4.94
N ASP A 72 13.47 -2.15 6.24
CA ASP A 72 13.15 -3.43 6.90
C ASP A 72 11.83 -4.03 6.40
N ILE A 73 10.85 -3.18 6.08
CA ILE A 73 9.52 -3.58 5.63
C ILE A 73 9.00 -2.56 4.61
N ILE A 74 8.33 -3.04 3.58
CA ILE A 74 7.58 -2.21 2.64
C ILE A 74 6.09 -2.41 2.89
N VAL A 75 5.38 -1.32 3.16
CA VAL A 75 3.91 -1.31 3.21
C VAL A 75 3.37 -0.56 2.00
N THR A 76 2.67 -1.27 1.13
CA THR A 76 1.90 -0.67 0.04
C THR A 76 0.45 -0.49 0.48
N ILE A 77 -0.19 0.61 0.09
CA ILE A 77 -1.55 0.95 0.52
C ILE A 77 -2.36 1.26 -0.72
N ASP A 78 -3.40 0.46 -0.98
CA ASP A 78 -4.27 0.62 -2.14
C ASP A 78 -3.46 0.66 -3.47
N SER A 79 -4.02 1.24 -4.53
CA SER A 79 -3.39 1.39 -5.84
C SER A 79 -2.81 0.08 -6.37
N PRO A 80 -3.61 -0.98 -6.49
CA PRO A 80 -3.14 -2.34 -6.71
C PRO A 80 -2.24 -2.48 -7.95
N ASP A 81 -2.58 -1.81 -9.07
CA ASP A 81 -1.74 -1.84 -10.28
C ASP A 81 -0.32 -1.29 -10.02
N PHE A 82 -0.20 -0.13 -9.37
CA PHE A 82 1.10 0.47 -9.03
C PHE A 82 1.84 -0.40 -7.99
N SER A 83 1.16 -0.73 -6.90
CA SER A 83 1.71 -1.45 -5.75
C SER A 83 2.26 -2.83 -6.14
N PHE A 84 1.51 -3.60 -6.94
CA PHE A 84 1.95 -4.93 -7.36
C PHE A 84 3.00 -4.89 -8.47
N ARG A 85 2.95 -3.89 -9.36
CA ARG A 85 4.03 -3.66 -10.33
C ARG A 85 5.34 -3.32 -9.62
N LEU A 86 5.28 -2.47 -8.59
CA LEU A 86 6.43 -2.10 -7.75
C LEU A 86 6.98 -3.34 -7.05
N SER A 87 6.12 -4.09 -6.36
CA SER A 87 6.49 -5.31 -5.64
C SER A 87 7.14 -6.34 -6.56
N LYS A 88 6.58 -6.55 -7.75
CA LYS A 88 7.15 -7.43 -8.77
C LYS A 88 8.51 -6.95 -9.27
N ASN A 89 8.71 -5.64 -9.41
CA ASN A 89 10.00 -5.09 -9.85
C ASN A 89 11.08 -5.29 -8.78
N LEU A 90 10.79 -4.96 -7.52
CA LEU A 90 11.71 -5.10 -6.40
C LEU A 90 12.17 -6.55 -6.22
N LYS A 91 11.27 -7.53 -6.35
CA LYS A 91 11.63 -8.95 -6.29
C LYS A 91 12.63 -9.42 -7.35
N LYS A 92 12.88 -8.64 -8.41
CA LYS A 92 13.91 -8.95 -9.44
C LYS A 92 15.32 -8.52 -9.05
N HIS A 93 15.48 -7.70 -8.01
CA HIS A 93 16.79 -7.16 -7.60
C HIS A 93 17.26 -7.84 -6.32
N ASP A 94 18.49 -8.34 -6.31
CA ASP A 94 19.05 -9.07 -5.18
C ASP A 94 19.05 -8.28 -3.88
N SER A 95 19.27 -6.96 -3.94
CA SER A 95 19.28 -6.09 -2.77
C SER A 95 17.90 -5.92 -2.12
N THR A 96 16.81 -6.18 -2.85
CA THR A 96 15.45 -5.92 -2.35
C THR A 96 14.53 -7.14 -2.36
N LYS A 97 14.94 -8.27 -2.98
CA LYS A 97 14.10 -9.48 -3.13
C LYS A 97 13.65 -10.12 -1.82
N ASN A 98 14.41 -9.90 -0.75
CA ASN A 98 14.14 -10.45 0.58
C ASN A 98 13.41 -9.47 1.51
N ILE A 99 13.16 -8.23 1.07
CA ILE A 99 12.44 -7.25 1.90
C ILE A 99 10.96 -7.69 1.98
N PRO A 100 10.39 -7.88 3.18
CA PRO A 100 8.99 -8.26 3.32
C PRO A 100 8.07 -7.14 2.84
N ILE A 101 7.14 -7.50 1.95
CA ILE A 101 6.13 -6.60 1.40
C ILE A 101 4.76 -6.94 1.95
N ILE A 102 4.16 -5.98 2.65
CA ILE A 102 2.79 -6.04 3.15
C ILE A 102 1.92 -5.14 2.27
N HIS A 103 0.79 -5.66 1.81
CA HIS A 103 -0.22 -4.87 1.12
C HIS A 103 -1.41 -4.59 2.04
N TYR A 104 -1.72 -3.31 2.21
CA TYR A 104 -2.86 -2.85 2.97
C TYR A 104 -3.96 -2.37 2.02
N VAL A 105 -5.20 -2.81 2.28
CA VAL A 105 -6.39 -2.67 1.43
C VAL A 105 -6.36 -3.68 0.30
N ALA A 106 -7.04 -4.82 0.51
CA ALA A 106 -7.20 -5.81 -0.55
C ALA A 106 -8.02 -5.23 -1.71
N PRO A 107 -7.64 -5.50 -2.97
CA PRO A 107 -8.42 -5.06 -4.12
C PRO A 107 -9.67 -5.93 -4.26
N THR A 108 -10.78 -5.52 -3.66
CA THR A 108 -12.02 -6.33 -3.58
C THR A 108 -12.53 -6.78 -4.95
N VAL A 109 -12.50 -5.90 -5.96
CA VAL A 109 -12.88 -6.22 -7.36
C VAL A 109 -11.96 -7.29 -7.98
N TRP A 110 -10.74 -7.44 -7.48
CA TRP A 110 -9.79 -8.41 -8.03
C TRP A 110 -9.76 -9.70 -7.22
N ALA A 111 -10.20 -9.66 -5.96
CA ALA A 111 -10.21 -10.81 -5.06
C ALA A 111 -10.96 -11.99 -5.69
N TRP A 112 -12.11 -11.76 -6.33
CA TRP A 112 -12.88 -12.83 -6.97
C TRP A 112 -12.29 -13.36 -8.30
N ARG A 113 -11.34 -12.63 -8.91
CA ARG A 113 -10.68 -13.05 -10.16
C ARG A 113 -9.45 -13.88 -9.82
N GLU A 114 -9.58 -15.20 -9.93
CA GLU A 114 -8.55 -16.16 -9.51
C GLU A 114 -7.16 -15.89 -10.09
N GLU A 115 -7.07 -15.50 -11.37
CA GLU A 115 -5.78 -15.19 -11.98
C GLU A 115 -5.08 -14.00 -11.30
N ARG A 116 -5.85 -13.01 -10.84
CA ARG A 116 -5.35 -11.82 -10.14
C ARG A 116 -4.95 -12.18 -8.71
N SER A 117 -5.77 -12.92 -7.97
CA SER A 117 -5.42 -13.37 -6.61
C SER A 117 -4.14 -14.21 -6.60
N LYS A 118 -3.97 -15.11 -7.58
CA LYS A 118 -2.74 -15.89 -7.78
C LYS A 118 -1.53 -15.01 -8.10
N LYS A 119 -1.67 -13.99 -8.95
CA LYS A 119 -0.59 -13.04 -9.27
C LYS A 119 -0.16 -12.23 -8.03
N ILE A 120 -1.13 -11.77 -7.23
CA ILE A 120 -0.87 -11.01 -6.01
C ILE A 120 -0.11 -11.85 -4.99
N ALA A 121 -0.55 -13.10 -4.77
CA ALA A 121 0.10 -14.04 -3.84
C ALA A 121 1.59 -14.28 -4.12
N LYS A 122 2.03 -14.09 -5.39
CA LYS A 122 3.45 -14.23 -5.76
C LYS A 122 4.29 -13.01 -5.42
N VAL A 123 3.70 -11.82 -5.32
CA VAL A 123 4.45 -10.56 -5.27
C VAL A 123 4.42 -9.86 -3.91
N VAL A 124 3.52 -10.26 -3.01
CA VAL A 124 3.50 -9.75 -1.62
C VAL A 124 3.64 -10.89 -0.63
N ASN A 125 4.09 -10.58 0.59
CA ASN A 125 4.32 -11.55 1.67
C ASN A 125 3.10 -11.65 2.60
N HIS A 126 2.37 -10.55 2.76
CA HIS A 126 1.19 -10.48 3.61
C HIS A 126 0.16 -9.51 3.04
N LEU A 127 -1.12 -9.80 3.25
CA LEU A 127 -2.22 -8.96 2.80
C LEU A 127 -3.17 -8.64 3.96
N MET A 128 -3.44 -7.35 4.16
CA MET A 128 -4.42 -6.86 5.13
C MET A 128 -5.76 -6.59 4.43
N THR A 129 -6.78 -7.36 4.79
CA THR A 129 -8.11 -7.31 4.17
C THR A 129 -9.06 -6.44 4.99
N LEU A 130 -9.92 -5.68 4.30
CA LEU A 130 -10.90 -4.81 4.95
C LEU A 130 -12.22 -5.55 5.23
N PHE A 131 -12.47 -6.64 4.52
CA PHE A 131 -13.64 -7.49 4.70
C PHE A 131 -13.24 -8.95 4.98
N PRO A 132 -14.00 -9.68 5.82
CA PRO A 132 -13.63 -11.04 6.21
C PRO A 132 -13.68 -12.02 5.03
N PHE A 133 -14.56 -11.79 4.06
CA PHE A 133 -14.71 -12.67 2.89
C PHE A 133 -13.53 -12.57 1.90
N GLU A 134 -12.72 -11.50 1.94
CA GLU A 134 -11.63 -11.30 0.98
C GLU A 134 -10.50 -12.31 1.18
N ALA A 135 -10.20 -12.65 2.44
CA ALA A 135 -9.05 -13.47 2.80
C ALA A 135 -9.07 -14.84 2.12
N LYS A 136 -10.25 -15.45 1.95
CA LYS A 136 -10.40 -16.79 1.33
C LYS A 136 -9.92 -16.83 -0.12
N TYR A 137 -9.96 -15.70 -0.85
CA TYR A 137 -9.50 -15.64 -2.23
C TYR A 137 -7.97 -15.71 -2.35
N PHE A 138 -7.26 -15.29 -1.30
CA PHE A 138 -5.81 -15.23 -1.31
C PHE A 138 -5.16 -16.39 -0.53
N ARG A 139 -5.80 -16.84 0.56
CA ARG A 139 -5.34 -17.99 1.35
C ARG A 139 -5.24 -19.27 0.53
N ARG A 140 -6.16 -19.49 -0.41
CA ARG A 140 -6.12 -20.63 -1.35
C ARG A 140 -4.85 -20.67 -2.21
N HIS A 141 -4.15 -19.54 -2.35
CA HIS A 141 -2.88 -19.43 -3.08
C HIS A 141 -1.68 -19.27 -2.14
N GLY A 142 -1.84 -19.59 -0.85
CA GLY A 142 -0.77 -19.54 0.15
C GLY A 142 -0.42 -18.14 0.68
N LEU A 143 -1.17 -17.10 0.31
CA LEU A 143 -0.90 -15.75 0.79
C LEU A 143 -1.43 -15.56 2.22
N LYS A 144 -0.54 -15.22 3.14
CA LYS A 144 -0.87 -14.85 4.52
C LYS A 144 -1.76 -13.60 4.53
N THR A 145 -2.84 -13.66 5.30
CA THR A 145 -3.86 -12.61 5.34
C THR A 145 -4.35 -12.34 6.74
N THR A 146 -4.47 -11.05 7.09
CA THR A 146 -5.07 -10.57 8.33
C THR A 146 -6.25 -9.68 8.01
N PHE A 147 -7.40 -9.96 8.61
CA PHE A 147 -8.55 -9.05 8.57
C PHE A 147 -8.31 -7.92 9.57
N VAL A 148 -8.35 -6.67 9.08
CA VAL A 148 -8.05 -5.47 9.90
C VAL A 148 -9.24 -4.54 10.05
N GLY A 149 -10.42 -4.94 9.57
CA GLY A 149 -11.63 -4.10 9.58
C GLY A 149 -11.61 -2.97 8.56
N HIS A 150 -12.77 -2.33 8.36
CA HIS A 150 -12.89 -1.18 7.47
C HIS A 150 -12.87 0.11 8.32
N PRO A 151 -12.02 1.11 8.01
CA PRO A 151 -11.93 2.38 8.75
C PRO A 151 -13.22 3.20 8.87
N ILE A 152 -14.26 2.83 8.12
CA ILE A 152 -15.58 3.47 8.16
C ILE A 152 -16.37 2.95 9.36
N PHE A 153 -16.22 1.67 9.71
CA PHE A 153 -16.92 1.06 10.85
C PHE A 153 -16.22 1.33 12.19
N ASP A 154 -14.93 1.68 12.19
CA ASP A 154 -14.18 2.04 13.41
C ASP A 154 -14.39 3.49 13.84
N LYS A 155 -14.96 4.35 12.98
CA LYS A 155 -15.44 5.67 13.38
C LYS A 155 -16.80 5.51 14.06
N ARG A 156 -16.81 5.19 15.36
CA ARG A 156 -18.00 5.47 16.17
C ARG A 156 -18.31 6.97 15.99
N PRO A 157 -19.55 7.37 15.62
CA PRO A 157 -19.90 8.78 15.67
C PRO A 157 -19.68 9.27 17.10
N ASP A 158 -19.09 10.46 17.23
CA ASP A 158 -19.03 11.16 18.51
C ASP A 158 -20.49 11.36 18.97
N PRO A 159 -20.91 10.85 20.15
CA PRO A 159 -22.28 11.04 20.63
C PRO A 159 -22.67 12.52 20.77
N LYS A 160 -21.73 13.46 20.63
CA LYS A 160 -21.99 14.91 20.61
C LYS A 160 -22.46 15.48 19.26
N ASN A 161 -22.47 14.71 18.18
CA ASN A 161 -22.83 15.18 16.83
C ASN A 161 -24.07 14.47 16.23
N VAL A 162 -24.94 13.94 17.08
CA VAL A 162 -26.31 13.57 16.68
C VAL A 162 -27.22 14.69 17.17
N VAL A 163 -27.55 15.60 16.26
CA VAL A 163 -28.63 16.59 16.45
C VAL A 163 -29.95 15.91 16.17
#